data_AF-A0A945G1J0-F1
#
_entry.id   AF-A0A945G1J0-F1
#
_cell.length_a   1.000
_cell.length_b   1.000
_cell.length_c   1.000
_cell.angle_alpha   90.00
_cell.angle_beta   90.00
_cell.angle_gamma   90.00
#
_symmetry.space_group_name_H-M   'P 1'
#
loop_
_entity.id
_entity.type
_entity.pdbx_description
1 polymer ?
#
loop_
_entity_poly.entity_id
_entity_poly.type
_entity_poly.pdbx_seq_one_letter_code
_entity_poly.pdbx_strand_id
1 'polypeptide(L)'
;MKNTITILTLILSMQIGYSQSFNGFALYNKAGDQTTYLIDENENIAHTWNLNTECNYAVQLKENGNLIRGTKNNGNILGGAAEGGRVQEIAPDGSVVWDFI
;
A
#
# COMPACT_ATOMS: atom_id res chain seq x y z
N MET A 1 38.88 -17.59 29.27
CA MET A 1 38.93 -16.11 29.35
C MET A 1 38.70 -15.43 28.00
N LYS A 2 39.53 -15.65 26.97
CA LYS A 2 39.34 -15.00 25.65
C LYS A 2 37.95 -15.24 25.04
N ASN A 3 37.51 -16.50 24.95
CA ASN A 3 36.20 -16.84 24.38
C ASN A 3 35.03 -16.24 25.18
N THR A 4 35.18 -16.18 26.51
CA THR A 4 34.21 -15.58 27.42
C THR A 4 34.08 -14.08 27.18
N ILE A 5 35.21 -13.39 26.99
CA ILE A 5 35.24 -11.95 26.67
C ILE A 5 34.59 -11.72 25.31
N THR A 6 34.93 -12.51 24.28
CA THR A 6 34.34 -12.37 22.93
C THR A 6 32.83 -12.56 22.92
N ILE A 7 32.29 -13.54 23.64
CA ILE A 7 30.84 -13.77 23.74
C ILE A 7 30.16 -12.58 24.43
N LEU A 8 30.78 -12.05 25.49
CA LEU A 8 30.26 -10.90 26.21
C LEU A 8 30.22 -9.64 25.33
N THR A 9 31.26 -9.40 24.52
CA THR A 9 31.29 -8.28 23.57
C THR A 9 30.21 -8.41 22.49
N LEU A 10 29.93 -9.63 22.02
CA LEU A 10 28.91 -9.87 21.00
C LEU A 10 27.50 -9.60 21.54
N ILE A 11 27.21 -10.05 22.76
CA ILE A 11 25.92 -9.80 23.43
C ILE A 11 25.73 -8.30 23.68
N LEU A 12 26.78 -7.60 24.13
CA LEU A 12 26.73 -6.15 24.36
C LEU A 12 26.56 -5.33 23.06
N SER A 13 26.89 -5.92 21.91
CA SER A 13 26.74 -5.27 20.60
C SER A 13 25.36 -5.44 19.96
N MET A 14 24.46 -6.25 20.55
CA MET A 14 23.10 -6.41 20.03
C MET A 14 22.29 -5.13 20.30
N GLN A 15 21.94 -4.43 19.22
CA GLN A 15 21.02 -3.30 19.26
C GLN A 15 19.58 -3.84 19.26
N ILE A 16 18.74 -3.29 20.14
CA ILE A 16 17.29 -3.54 20.11
C ILE A 16 16.70 -2.56 19.09
N GLY A 17 16.27 -3.07 17.95
CA GLY A 17 15.49 -2.30 16.98
C GLY A 17 14.02 -2.24 17.44
N TYR A 18 13.45 -1.04 17.46
CA TYR A 18 12.00 -0.86 17.64
C TYR A 18 11.38 -0.74 16.24
N SER A 19 10.49 -1.67 15.90
CA SER A 19 9.63 -1.52 14.72
C SER A 19 8.35 -0.80 15.11
N GLN A 20 7.77 -0.08 14.16
CA GLN A 20 6.40 0.41 14.30
C GLN A 20 5.45 -0.79 14.23
N SER A 21 4.44 -0.81 15.10
CA SER A 21 3.33 -1.75 15.03
C SER A 21 2.03 -0.96 14.95
N PHE A 22 1.06 -1.51 14.24
CA PHE A 22 -0.30 -1.01 14.21
C PHE A 22 -1.25 -2.13 14.61
N ASN A 23 -2.48 -1.78 14.99
CA ASN A 23 -3.53 -2.74 15.27
C ASN A 23 -4.59 -2.63 14.15
N GLY A 24 -4.87 -3.73 13.47
CA GLY A 24 -5.83 -3.78 12.38
C GLY A 24 -5.14 -3.79 11.02
N PHE A 25 -5.68 -3.02 10.08
CA PHE A 25 -5.23 -3.09 8.68
C PHE A 25 -4.60 -1.79 8.19
N ALA A 26 -3.61 -1.93 7.30
CA ALA A 26 -3.06 -0.84 6.52
C ALA A 26 -3.42 -1.03 5.03
N LEU A 27 -3.93 0.02 4.41
CA LEU A 27 -4.22 0.06 2.98
C LEU A 27 -3.08 0.79 2.27
N TYR A 28 -2.54 0.18 1.20
CA TYR A 28 -1.56 0.87 0.37
C TYR A 28 -1.66 0.48 -1.10
N ASN A 29 -1.22 1.40 -1.94
CA ASN A 29 -0.93 1.17 -3.34
C ASN A 29 0.35 1.95 -3.66
N LYS A 30 1.34 1.30 -4.26
CA LYS A 30 2.58 1.96 -4.65
C LYS A 30 2.31 2.80 -5.90
N ALA A 31 2.64 4.09 -5.85
CA ALA A 31 2.43 5.01 -6.96
C ALA A 31 2.95 4.42 -8.30
N GLY A 32 2.11 4.49 -9.34
CA GLY A 32 2.39 3.89 -10.65
C GLY A 32 2.04 2.39 -10.78
N ASP A 33 1.78 1.68 -9.68
CA ASP A 33 1.31 0.30 -9.73
C ASP A 33 -0.22 0.24 -9.85
N GLN A 34 -0.72 -0.88 -10.37
CA GLN A 34 -2.14 -1.12 -10.60
C GLN A 34 -2.82 -1.87 -9.45
N THR A 35 -2.05 -2.34 -8.48
CA THR A 35 -2.52 -3.24 -7.43
C THR A 35 -2.56 -2.54 -6.08
N THR A 36 -3.73 -2.59 -5.45
CA THR A 36 -3.94 -2.09 -4.07
C THR A 36 -3.98 -3.28 -3.13
N TYR A 37 -3.32 -3.15 -1.98
CA TYR A 37 -3.27 -4.18 -0.95
C TYR A 37 -3.86 -3.66 0.36
N LEU A 38 -4.56 -4.54 1.06
CA LEU A 38 -4.87 -4.40 2.47
C LEU A 38 -4.03 -5.43 3.23
N ILE A 39 -3.21 -4.98 4.17
CA ILE A 39 -2.36 -5.85 4.98
C ILE A 39 -2.76 -5.79 6.45
N ASP A 40 -2.60 -6.91 7.17
CA ASP A 40 -2.74 -6.96 8.63
C ASP A 40 -1.46 -6.48 9.35
N GLU A 41 -1.48 -6.44 10.68
CA GLU A 41 -0.35 -6.03 11.51
C GLU A 41 0.91 -6.91 11.41
N ASN A 42 0.77 -8.10 10.83
CA ASN A 42 1.87 -9.04 10.59
C ASN A 42 2.34 -9.00 9.11
N GLU A 43 1.92 -7.98 8.36
CA GLU A 43 2.22 -7.79 6.95
C GLU A 43 1.62 -8.87 6.01
N ASN A 44 0.67 -9.67 6.49
CA ASN A 44 -0.04 -10.61 5.62
C ASN A 44 -1.02 -9.85 4.73
N ILE A 45 -1.13 -10.27 3.47
CA ILE A 45 -2.12 -9.74 2.55
C ILE A 45 -3.51 -10.27 2.95
N ALA A 46 -4.33 -9.38 3.48
CA ALA A 46 -5.72 -9.65 3.81
C ALA A 46 -6.62 -9.56 2.58
N HIS A 47 -6.33 -8.64 1.66
CA HIS A 47 -7.06 -8.50 0.41
C HIS A 47 -6.22 -7.82 -0.69
N THR A 48 -6.52 -8.16 -1.95
CA THR A 48 -5.87 -7.60 -3.13
C THR A 48 -6.92 -7.13 -4.14
N TRP A 49 -6.79 -5.89 -4.60
CA TRP A 49 -7.50 -5.39 -5.77
C TRP A 49 -6.55 -5.29 -6.95
N ASN A 50 -6.80 -6.07 -8.00
CA ASN A 50 -6.08 -5.96 -9.28
C ASN A 50 -6.88 -5.07 -10.22
N LEU A 51 -6.30 -3.94 -10.62
CA LEU A 51 -6.99 -2.89 -11.37
C LEU A 51 -6.34 -2.73 -12.74
N ASN A 52 -7.03 -2.04 -13.65
CA ASN A 52 -6.60 -1.93 -15.05
C ASN A 52 -5.79 -0.65 -15.35
N THR A 53 -5.68 0.25 -14.36
CA THR A 53 -4.94 1.50 -14.48
C THR A 53 -4.17 1.78 -13.20
N GLU A 54 -3.07 2.51 -13.30
CA GLU A 54 -2.22 2.87 -12.16
C GLU A 54 -2.98 3.71 -11.12
N CYS A 55 -2.71 3.48 -9.84
CA CYS A 55 -3.14 4.42 -8.81
C CYS A 55 -2.25 5.67 -8.91
N ASN A 56 -2.87 6.84 -8.75
CA ASN A 56 -2.12 8.09 -8.72
C ASN A 56 -1.42 8.25 -7.35
N TYR A 57 -2.05 8.95 -6.40
CA TYR A 57 -1.43 9.23 -5.09
C TYR A 57 -2.28 8.87 -3.88
N ALA A 58 -3.55 8.52 -4.08
CA ALA A 58 -4.48 8.32 -2.99
C ALA A 58 -5.45 7.19 -3.30
N VAL A 59 -5.64 6.35 -2.29
CA VAL A 59 -6.66 5.32 -2.24
C VAL A 59 -7.24 5.32 -0.82
N GLN A 60 -8.56 5.20 -0.74
CA GLN A 60 -9.29 5.17 0.52
C GLN A 60 -10.23 3.97 0.52
N LEU A 61 -10.24 3.22 1.63
CA LEU A 61 -11.23 2.19 1.88
C LEU A 61 -12.46 2.82 2.54
N LYS A 62 -13.63 2.63 1.95
CA LYS A 62 -14.92 3.02 2.50
C LYS A 62 -15.42 1.98 3.50
N GLU A 63 -16.32 2.39 4.38
CA GLU A 63 -16.96 1.50 5.36
C GLU A 63 -17.72 0.32 4.72
N ASN A 64 -18.21 0.49 3.48
CA ASN A 64 -18.87 -0.58 2.72
C ASN A 64 -17.89 -1.56 2.03
N GLY A 65 -16.58 -1.41 2.24
CA GLY A 65 -15.54 -2.25 1.64
C GLY A 65 -15.09 -1.81 0.24
N ASN A 66 -15.69 -0.77 -0.33
CA ASN A 66 -15.27 -0.25 -1.64
C ASN A 66 -14.03 0.63 -1.52
N LEU A 67 -13.22 0.69 -2.57
CA LEU A 67 -12.16 1.68 -2.72
C LEU A 67 -12.68 2.93 -3.39
N ILE A 68 -12.22 4.10 -2.94
CA ILE A 68 -12.18 5.33 -3.73
C ILE A 68 -10.74 5.58 -4.10
N ARG A 69 -10.45 5.76 -5.38
CA ARG A 69 -9.09 6.06 -5.84
C ARG A 69 -9.04 7.03 -7.00
N GLY A 70 -7.97 7.80 -7.05
CA GLY A 70 -7.58 8.55 -8.25
C GLY A 70 -6.75 7.67 -9.18
N THR A 71 -6.98 7.81 -10.48
CA THR A 71 -6.21 7.12 -11.52
C THR A 71 -6.00 8.01 -12.74
N LYS A 72 -5.15 7.55 -13.65
CA LYS A 72 -4.93 8.19 -14.94
C LYS A 72 -6.15 8.01 -15.85
N ASN A 73 -6.54 9.09 -16.53
CA ASN A 73 -7.43 8.99 -17.68
C ASN A 73 -6.62 8.66 -18.94
N ASN A 74 -7.01 7.59 -19.65
CA ASN A 74 -6.34 7.22 -20.89
C ASN A 74 -6.66 8.25 -21.98
N GLY A 75 -5.61 8.83 -22.58
CA GLY A 75 -5.77 9.84 -23.63
C GLY A 75 -5.73 11.29 -23.12
N ASN A 76 -5.21 11.53 -21.92
CA ASN A 76 -4.86 12.88 -21.50
C ASN A 76 -3.89 13.55 -22.49
N ILE A 77 -4.04 14.87 -22.63
CA ILE A 77 -3.10 15.72 -23.40
C ILE A 77 -1.82 15.94 -22.59
N LEU A 78 -1.94 16.03 -21.27
CA LEU A 78 -0.82 16.17 -20.35
C LEU A 78 -0.19 14.80 -20.08
N GLY A 79 1.13 14.76 -19.98
CA GLY A 79 1.89 13.57 -19.58
C GLY A 79 2.93 13.89 -18.51
N GLY A 80 3.34 12.88 -17.74
CA GLY A 80 4.42 12.99 -16.75
C GLY A 80 4.02 12.50 -15.36
N ALA A 81 4.83 12.84 -14.35
CA ALA A 81 4.80 12.23 -13.02
C ALA A 81 3.52 12.46 -12.20
N ALA A 82 2.64 13.39 -12.62
CA ALA A 82 1.41 13.78 -11.91
C ALA A 82 0.15 13.69 -12.79
N GLU A 83 0.18 12.79 -13.78
CA GLU A 83 -0.94 12.59 -14.69
C GLU A 83 -2.09 11.84 -14.01
N GLY A 84 -3.19 12.55 -13.75
CA GLY A 84 -4.43 12.00 -13.17
C GLY A 84 -5.62 12.11 -14.13
N GLY A 85 -6.74 12.64 -13.66
CA GLY A 85 -7.90 12.96 -14.50
C GLY A 85 -9.03 11.93 -14.48
N ARG A 86 -8.98 10.95 -13.58
CA ARG A 86 -10.09 10.01 -13.36
C ARG A 86 -10.20 9.65 -11.88
N VAL A 87 -11.43 9.49 -11.39
CA VAL A 87 -11.72 9.00 -10.03
C VAL A 87 -12.71 7.85 -10.12
N GLN A 88 -12.45 6.77 -9.38
CA GLN A 88 -13.26 5.56 -9.43
C GLN A 88 -13.69 5.13 -8.03
N GLU A 89 -14.92 4.61 -7.93
CA GLU A 89 -15.34 3.73 -6.84
C GLU A 89 -15.27 2.28 -7.31
N ILE A 90 -14.59 1.42 -6.54
CA ILE A 90 -14.30 0.03 -6.93
C ILE A 90 -14.75 -0.90 -5.81
N ALA A 91 -15.52 -1.93 -6.13
CA ALA A 91 -15.98 -2.93 -5.18
C ALA A 91 -14.86 -3.90 -4.74
N PRO A 92 -15.04 -4.68 -3.66
CA PRO A 92 -14.09 -5.71 -3.21
C PRO A 92 -13.63 -6.69 -4.30
N ASP A 93 -14.48 -6.99 -5.28
CA ASP A 93 -14.19 -7.90 -6.39
C ASP A 93 -13.42 -7.24 -7.55
N GLY A 94 -13.14 -5.94 -7.46
CA GLY A 94 -12.46 -5.17 -8.50
C GLY A 94 -13.38 -4.54 -9.54
N SER A 95 -14.70 -4.73 -9.46
CA SER A 95 -15.65 -4.09 -10.37
C SER A 95 -15.78 -2.59 -10.09
N VAL A 96 -15.92 -1.79 -11.16
CA VAL A 96 -16.12 -0.34 -11.04
C VAL A 96 -17.59 -0.05 -10.79
N VAL A 97 -17.89 0.53 -9.63
CA VAL A 97 -19.24 0.93 -9.21
C VAL A 97 -19.59 2.32 -9.74
N TRP A 98 -18.61 3.21 -9.77
CA TRP A 98 -18.76 4.58 -10.28
C TRP A 98 -17.44 5.07 -10.88
N ASP A 99 -17.56 5.93 -11.88
CA ASP A 99 -16.45 6.43 -12.67
C ASP A 99 -16.68 7.87 -13.12
N PHE A 100 -15.70 8.73 -12.89
CA PHE A 100 -15.72 10.14 -13.31
C PHE A 100 -14.42 10.53 -13.98
N ILE A 101 -14.56 11.18 -15.13
CA ILE A 101 -13.49 11.64 -16.02
C ILE A 101 -13.73 13.12 -16.31
#